data_AF-A0A3C2CU49-F1
#
_entry.id   AF-A0A3C2CU49-F1
#
_cell.length_a   1.000
_cell.length_b   1.000
_cell.length_c   1.000
_cell.angle_alpha   90.00
_cell.angle_beta   90.00
_cell.angle_gamma   90.00
#
_symmetry.space_group_name_H-M   'P 1'
#
loop_
_entity.id
_entity.type
_entity.pdbx_description
1 polymer ?
#
loop_
_entity_poly.entity_id
_entity_poly.type
_entity_poly.pdbx_seq_one_letter_code
_entity_poly.pdbx_strand_id
1 'polypeptide(L)'
;MKKTFVKNHDKVSEKLELTNETKWFYIHYYKGSFQKATYILKSDPVAALESLEKFFIEYNVSENIRKDVNKYLKANQDHSSSWQDFTNFLVQMLSLNIMVGITFAFAIFGGFKLGTSLDNTMDIFPLFTITGVLGGMGIGGTASYLLIYKHMGTRKNIEKQKKTINKTEVKAWPIIEVTIEEVRKAIRSFSEQLPKGVYRTILVKDDNSIDFEQLASTLKGIPSRNFYMSKETYDIFEEEDKEIPRVLDKVQKAVDSYVKEHKQYPMLQYDPLNRVNYYQLMQAHCLDFQPEIELYITNYDGLVTHIKPKKKSNEQ
;
A
#
# COMPACT_ATOMS: atom_id res chain seq x y z
N MET A 1 -12.51 -12.61 -1.88
CA MET A 1 -13.14 -13.85 -1.34
C MET A 1 -13.85 -13.50 -0.04
N LYS A 2 -15.15 -13.79 0.09
CA LYS A 2 -15.98 -13.42 1.27
C LYS A 2 -16.21 -14.62 2.18
N LYS A 3 -15.94 -14.48 3.47
CA LYS A 3 -16.20 -15.51 4.49
C LYS A 3 -17.00 -14.91 5.63
N THR A 4 -18.00 -15.65 6.08
CA THR A 4 -18.85 -15.25 7.19
C THR A 4 -18.67 -16.22 8.34
N PHE A 5 -18.48 -15.67 9.54
CA PHE A 5 -18.42 -16.37 10.81
C PHE A 5 -19.70 -16.03 11.56
N VAL A 6 -20.50 -17.02 11.94
CA VAL A 6 -21.72 -16.80 12.71
C VAL A 6 -21.66 -17.66 13.96
N LYS A 7 -21.92 -17.05 15.11
CA LYS A 7 -22.07 -17.77 16.37
C LYS A 7 -23.27 -17.28 17.14
N ASN A 8 -24.11 -18.21 17.55
CA ASN A 8 -25.24 -17.91 18.42
C ASN A 8 -24.78 -18.12 19.87
N HIS A 9 -24.85 -17.06 20.66
CA HIS A 9 -24.84 -17.14 22.11
C HIS A 9 -26.29 -17.12 22.58
N ASP A 10 -26.61 -17.77 23.71
CA ASP A 10 -27.97 -18.15 24.13
C ASP A 10 -29.10 -17.13 23.87
N LYS A 11 -28.82 -15.82 23.93
CA LYS A 11 -29.80 -14.74 23.65
C LYS A 11 -29.39 -13.75 22.55
N VAL A 12 -28.19 -13.87 21.95
CA VAL A 12 -27.65 -12.91 20.96
C VAL A 12 -26.84 -13.61 19.88
N SER A 13 -27.18 -13.37 18.62
CA SER A 13 -26.39 -13.82 17.48
C SER A 13 -25.27 -12.83 17.18
N GLU A 14 -24.06 -13.37 17.02
CA GLU A 14 -22.85 -12.67 16.68
C GLU A 14 -22.41 -13.10 15.28
N LYS A 15 -22.16 -12.16 14.39
CA LYS A 15 -21.81 -12.43 13.00
C LYS A 15 -20.68 -11.52 12.55
N LEU A 16 -19.65 -12.09 11.94
CA LEU A 16 -18.52 -11.37 11.39
C LEU A 16 -18.33 -11.77 9.92
N GLU A 17 -18.41 -10.81 9.02
CA GLU A 17 -18.11 -10.99 7.60
C GLU A 17 -16.71 -10.44 7.31
N LEU A 18 -15.84 -11.30 6.81
CA LEU A 18 -14.50 -10.96 6.37
C LEU A 18 -14.45 -11.07 4.84
N THR A 19 -14.25 -9.95 4.16
CA THR A 19 -14.01 -9.92 2.71
C THR A 19 -12.54 -9.64 2.46
N ASN A 20 -11.88 -10.63 1.86
CA ASN A 20 -10.48 -10.57 1.47
C ASN A 20 -10.40 -9.97 0.05
N GLU A 21 -9.82 -8.76 -0.06
CA GLU A 21 -9.56 -8.05 -1.33
C GLU A 21 -8.06 -7.82 -1.56
N THR A 22 -7.65 -7.43 -2.75
CA THR A 22 -6.22 -7.39 -3.16
C THR A 22 -5.35 -6.50 -2.27
N LYS A 23 -5.87 -5.37 -1.77
CA LYS A 23 -5.12 -4.37 -0.97
C LYS A 23 -5.61 -4.19 0.47
N TRP A 24 -6.77 -4.77 0.85
CA TRP A 24 -7.37 -4.60 2.18
C TRP A 24 -8.20 -5.82 2.62
N PHE A 25 -8.43 -5.91 3.92
CA PHE A 25 -9.49 -6.74 4.50
C PHE A 25 -10.66 -5.83 4.88
N TYR A 26 -11.85 -6.16 4.40
CA TYR A 26 -13.08 -5.55 4.88
C TYR A 26 -13.71 -6.44 5.95
N ILE A 27 -14.03 -5.86 7.09
CA ILE A 27 -14.55 -6.57 8.26
C ILE A 27 -15.87 -5.93 8.65
N HIS A 28 -16.94 -6.72 8.65
CA HIS A 28 -18.24 -6.27 9.06
C HIS A 28 -18.72 -7.13 10.24
N TYR A 29 -18.84 -6.52 11.41
CA TYR A 29 -19.24 -7.17 12.64
C TYR A 29 -20.68 -6.79 13.04
N TYR A 30 -21.43 -7.79 13.49
CA TYR A 30 -22.79 -7.70 13.96
C TYR A 30 -22.93 -8.42 15.30
N LYS A 31 -23.64 -7.81 16.25
CA LYS A 31 -24.00 -8.41 17.54
C LYS A 31 -25.40 -7.94 17.95
N GLY A 32 -26.42 -8.76 17.71
CA GLY A 32 -27.82 -8.32 17.88
C GLY A 32 -28.16 -7.15 16.95
N SER A 33 -28.54 -6.00 17.50
CA SER A 33 -28.81 -4.75 16.75
C SER A 33 -27.57 -3.90 16.47
N PHE A 34 -26.42 -4.25 17.04
CA PHE A 34 -25.17 -3.52 16.87
C PHE A 34 -24.46 -3.94 15.58
N GLN A 35 -24.03 -2.96 14.76
CA GLN A 35 -23.27 -3.19 13.53
C GLN A 35 -22.08 -2.22 13.41
N LYS A 36 -20.92 -2.74 13.01
CA LYS A 36 -19.69 -1.95 12.78
C LYS A 36 -18.87 -2.55 11.66
N ALA A 37 -18.32 -1.69 10.81
CA ALA A 37 -17.46 -2.11 9.71
C ALA A 37 -16.12 -1.37 9.76
N THR A 38 -15.04 -2.04 9.37
CA THR A 38 -13.71 -1.43 9.22
C THR A 38 -12.98 -1.98 8.00
N TYR A 39 -12.03 -1.21 7.49
CA TYR A 39 -11.12 -1.57 6.42
C TYR A 39 -9.71 -1.61 6.99
N ILE A 40 -9.00 -2.70 6.74
CA ILE A 40 -7.64 -2.88 7.21
C ILE A 40 -6.72 -2.99 6.00
N LEU A 41 -5.78 -2.05 5.84
CA LEU A 41 -4.80 -2.07 4.76
C LEU A 41 -3.88 -3.29 4.88
N LYS A 42 -3.59 -3.95 3.75
CA LYS A 42 -2.62 -5.05 3.66
C LYS A 42 -1.18 -4.60 3.44
N SER A 43 -0.94 -3.29 3.30
CA SER A 43 0.39 -2.73 3.01
C SER A 43 1.40 -3.03 4.11
N ASP A 44 0.94 -3.07 5.36
CA ASP A 44 1.70 -3.50 6.52
C ASP A 44 0.83 -4.43 7.37
N PRO A 45 1.12 -5.74 7.44
CA PRO A 45 0.31 -6.72 8.13
C PRO A 45 0.60 -6.77 9.62
N VAL A 46 1.70 -6.19 10.10
CA VAL A 46 1.87 -5.97 11.54
C VAL A 46 0.87 -4.90 11.95
N ALA A 47 0.82 -3.79 11.21
CA ALA A 47 -0.21 -2.77 11.39
C ALA A 47 -1.63 -3.32 11.12
N ALA A 48 -1.80 -4.26 10.19
CA ALA A 48 -3.10 -4.87 9.90
C ALA A 48 -3.59 -5.79 11.02
N LEU A 49 -2.70 -6.63 11.56
CA LEU A 49 -3.01 -7.51 12.69
C LEU A 49 -3.23 -6.70 13.97
N GLU A 50 -2.42 -5.66 14.19
CA GLU A 50 -2.59 -4.75 15.32
C GLU A 50 -3.92 -3.97 15.21
N SER A 51 -4.29 -3.53 14.00
CA SER A 51 -5.59 -2.88 13.75
C SER A 51 -6.76 -3.85 13.92
N LEU A 52 -6.56 -5.13 13.55
CA LEU A 52 -7.54 -6.19 13.72
C LEU A 52 -7.76 -6.53 15.20
N GLU A 53 -6.67 -6.65 15.97
CA GLU A 53 -6.74 -6.90 17.41
C GLU A 53 -7.35 -5.70 18.15
N LYS A 54 -6.96 -4.47 17.80
CA LYS A 54 -7.59 -3.25 18.32
C LYS A 54 -9.09 -3.26 18.06
N PHE A 55 -9.52 -3.60 16.84
CA PHE A 55 -10.95 -3.73 16.49
C PHE A 55 -11.65 -4.82 17.33
N PHE A 56 -11.04 -5.98 17.52
CA PHE A 56 -11.63 -7.06 18.33
C PHE A 56 -11.79 -6.68 19.79
N ILE A 57 -10.80 -5.96 20.36
CA ILE A 57 -10.81 -5.48 21.74
C ILE A 57 -11.86 -4.37 21.90
N GLU A 58 -11.86 -3.37 21.02
CA GLU A 58 -12.77 -2.22 21.05
C GLU A 58 -14.25 -2.63 20.98
N TYR A 59 -14.57 -3.63 20.15
CA TYR A 59 -15.95 -4.09 19.96
C TYR A 59 -16.31 -5.36 20.74
N ASN A 60 -15.44 -5.79 21.65
CA ASN A 60 -15.65 -6.94 22.53
C ASN A 60 -16.15 -8.19 21.78
N VAL A 61 -15.48 -8.49 20.67
CA VAL A 61 -15.74 -9.65 19.81
C VAL A 61 -15.40 -10.93 20.56
N SER A 62 -16.23 -11.97 20.48
CA SER A 62 -16.02 -13.19 21.27
C SER A 62 -14.73 -13.93 20.91
N GLU A 63 -14.09 -14.53 21.92
CA GLU A 63 -12.87 -15.33 21.78
C GLU A 63 -13.00 -16.48 20.77
N ASN A 64 -14.21 -17.02 20.60
CA ASN A 64 -14.46 -18.08 19.63
C ASN A 64 -14.43 -17.55 18.19
N ILE A 65 -15.04 -16.40 17.91
CA ILE A 65 -14.95 -15.77 16.58
C ILE A 65 -13.51 -15.31 16.30
N ARG A 66 -12.80 -14.77 17.30
CA ARG A 66 -11.38 -14.41 17.17
C ARG A 66 -10.53 -15.61 16.73
N LYS A 67 -10.72 -16.77 17.38
CA LYS A 67 -10.00 -18.01 17.04
C LYS A 67 -10.34 -18.51 15.64
N ASP A 68 -11.61 -18.48 15.24
CA ASP A 68 -12.03 -18.92 13.91
C ASP A 68 -11.53 -18.00 12.78
N VAL A 69 -11.54 -16.68 13.01
CA VAL A 69 -10.98 -15.70 12.07
C VAL A 69 -9.46 -15.87 11.95
N ASN A 70 -8.74 -16.02 13.06
CA ASN A 70 -7.30 -16.26 13.06
C ASN A 70 -6.93 -17.58 12.36
N LYS A 71 -7.74 -18.64 12.56
CA LYS A 71 -7.56 -19.91 11.85
C LYS A 71 -7.82 -19.77 10.35
N TYR A 72 -8.83 -19.01 9.95
CA TYR A 72 -9.15 -18.76 8.55
C TYR A 72 -8.10 -17.90 7.84
N LEU A 73 -7.56 -16.87 8.51
CA LEU A 73 -6.46 -16.06 8.00
C LEU A 73 -5.18 -16.88 7.82
N LYS A 74 -4.87 -17.79 8.76
CA LYS A 74 -3.74 -18.73 8.64
C LYS A 74 -3.95 -19.77 7.53
N ALA A 75 -5.18 -20.23 7.31
CA ALA A 75 -5.49 -21.26 6.30
C ALA A 75 -5.62 -20.72 4.86
N ASN A 76 -5.96 -19.44 4.67
CA ASN A 76 -6.04 -18.81 3.33
C ASN A 76 -4.79 -17.98 2.97
N GLN A 77 -3.72 -18.11 3.76
CA GLN A 77 -2.41 -17.52 3.46
C GLN A 77 -1.60 -18.31 2.41
N ASP A 78 -2.09 -19.47 1.94
CA ASP A 78 -1.43 -20.33 0.95
C ASP A 78 -1.44 -19.80 -0.51
N HIS A 79 -2.03 -18.63 -0.78
CA HIS A 79 -1.96 -17.99 -2.12
C HIS A 79 -1.20 -16.66 -2.17
N SER A 80 -0.62 -16.20 -1.07
CA SER A 80 0.30 -15.05 -1.06
C SER A 80 1.69 -15.51 -0.61
N SER A 81 2.40 -16.20 -1.52
CA SER A 81 3.78 -16.65 -1.30
C SER A 81 4.72 -15.52 -0.85
N SER A 82 4.41 -14.26 -1.16
CA SER A 82 5.22 -13.10 -0.76
C SER A 82 5.24 -12.83 0.75
N TRP A 83 4.14 -13.05 1.47
CA TRP A 83 4.05 -12.70 2.91
C TRP A 83 4.67 -13.75 3.81
N GLN A 84 4.48 -15.03 3.48
CA GLN A 84 5.10 -16.13 4.22
C GLN A 84 6.59 -16.19 3.90
N ASP A 85 7.03 -15.90 2.68
CA ASP A 85 8.44 -15.74 2.35
C ASP A 85 9.06 -14.50 3.03
N PHE A 86 8.31 -13.41 3.19
CA PHE A 86 8.81 -12.19 3.86
C PHE A 86 8.80 -12.31 5.39
N THR A 87 7.81 -12.96 6.01
CA THR A 87 7.84 -13.26 7.45
C THR A 87 8.83 -14.37 7.74
N ASN A 88 8.96 -15.39 6.91
CA ASN A 88 10.05 -16.35 7.00
C ASN A 88 11.39 -15.64 6.79
N PHE A 89 11.51 -14.67 5.88
CA PHE A 89 12.71 -13.85 5.70
C PHE A 89 13.01 -12.96 6.91
N LEU A 90 12.02 -12.29 7.49
CA LEU A 90 12.19 -11.46 8.67
C LEU A 90 12.48 -12.30 9.91
N VAL A 91 11.79 -13.43 10.10
CA VAL A 91 12.04 -14.37 11.19
C VAL A 91 13.37 -15.07 10.99
N GLN A 92 13.79 -15.36 9.75
CA GLN A 92 15.12 -15.89 9.44
C GLN A 92 16.20 -14.83 9.62
N MET A 93 15.99 -13.57 9.26
CA MET A 93 16.94 -12.46 9.46
C MET A 93 17.04 -12.06 10.93
N LEU A 94 15.91 -12.00 11.64
CA LEU A 94 15.85 -11.72 13.07
C LEU A 94 16.44 -12.89 13.85
N SER A 95 16.13 -14.14 13.49
CA SER A 95 16.77 -15.31 14.10
C SER A 95 18.26 -15.41 13.74
N LEU A 96 18.70 -15.01 12.54
CA LEU A 96 20.12 -14.95 12.18
C LEU A 96 20.86 -13.90 13.01
N ASN A 97 20.31 -12.69 13.15
CA ASN A 97 20.90 -11.62 13.97
C ASN A 97 20.95 -12.01 15.45
N ILE A 98 19.88 -12.64 15.97
CA ILE A 98 19.83 -13.16 17.33
C ILE A 98 20.84 -14.31 17.50
N MET A 99 20.94 -15.23 16.54
CA MET A 99 21.86 -16.36 16.60
C MET A 99 23.32 -15.92 16.51
N VAL A 100 23.63 -14.91 15.69
CA VAL A 100 24.93 -14.25 15.64
C VAL A 100 25.24 -13.60 16.99
N GLY A 101 24.29 -12.85 17.57
CA GLY A 101 24.44 -12.23 18.88
C GLY A 101 24.68 -13.25 20.01
N ILE A 102 23.91 -14.34 20.02
CA ILE A 102 24.06 -15.45 20.97
C ILE A 102 25.42 -16.15 20.80
N THR A 103 25.86 -16.37 19.57
CA THR A 103 27.16 -17.00 19.26
C THR A 103 28.32 -16.13 19.77
N PHE A 104 28.24 -14.81 19.55
CA PHE A 104 29.20 -13.85 20.11
C PHE A 104 29.19 -13.85 21.63
N ALA A 105 28.01 -13.81 22.26
CA ALA A 105 27.88 -13.80 23.71
C ALA A 105 28.50 -15.07 24.34
N PHE A 106 28.23 -16.26 23.79
CA PHE A 106 28.81 -17.51 24.28
C PHE A 106 30.32 -17.59 24.05
N ALA A 107 30.83 -17.13 22.91
CA ALA A 107 32.26 -17.17 22.62
C ALA A 107 33.05 -16.21 23.53
N ILE A 108 32.56 -14.99 23.73
CA ILE A 108 33.19 -14.00 24.61
C ILE A 108 33.10 -14.46 26.07
N PHE A 109 31.94 -14.95 26.51
CA PHE A 109 31.75 -15.43 27.88
C PHE A 109 32.62 -16.67 28.18
N GLY A 110 32.73 -17.61 27.24
CA GLY A 110 33.62 -18.76 27.34
C GLY A 110 35.09 -18.35 27.45
N GLY A 111 35.52 -17.42 26.58
CA GLY A 111 36.88 -16.86 26.62
C GLY A 111 37.20 -16.15 27.93
N PHE A 112 36.27 -15.34 28.43
CA PHE A 112 36.40 -14.65 29.73
C PHE A 112 36.49 -15.65 30.90
N LYS A 113 35.59 -16.65 30.95
CA LYS A 113 35.54 -17.61 32.05
C LYS A 113 36.76 -18.53 32.09
N LEU A 114 37.27 -18.94 30.93
CA LEU A 114 38.50 -19.73 30.83
C LEU A 114 39.73 -18.88 31.18
N GLY A 115 39.79 -17.65 30.69
CA GLY A 115 40.89 -16.73 31.00
C GLY A 115 40.99 -16.41 32.49
N THR A 116 39.85 -16.09 33.13
CA THR A 116 39.80 -15.81 34.58
C THR A 116 40.15 -17.02 35.43
N SER A 117 39.75 -18.23 35.01
CA SER A 117 40.15 -19.46 35.70
C SER A 117 41.67 -19.67 35.64
N LEU A 118 42.29 -19.45 34.47
CA LEU A 118 43.72 -19.62 34.28
C LEU A 118 44.53 -18.56 35.03
N ASP A 119 44.13 -17.28 34.96
CA ASP A 119 44.76 -16.19 35.70
C ASP A 119 44.75 -16.48 37.21
N ASN A 120 43.62 -16.94 37.76
CA ASN A 120 43.49 -17.31 39.18
C ASN A 120 44.34 -18.52 39.59
N THR A 121 44.67 -19.41 38.66
CA THR A 121 45.42 -20.63 38.98
C THR A 121 46.94 -20.38 38.92
N MET A 122 47.37 -19.41 38.11
CA MET A 122 48.78 -19.10 37.90
C MET A 122 49.26 -17.82 38.61
N ASP A 123 48.36 -17.07 39.25
CA ASP A 123 48.65 -15.80 39.95
C ASP A 123 49.34 -14.75 39.05
N ILE A 124 48.95 -14.75 37.77
CA ILE A 124 49.47 -13.83 36.76
C ILE A 124 48.44 -12.70 36.61
N PHE A 125 48.92 -11.46 36.43
CA PHE A 125 48.10 -10.28 36.06
C PHE A 125 47.15 -10.65 34.90
N PRO A 126 45.91 -10.09 34.78
CA PRO A 126 44.80 -10.57 33.94
C PRO A 126 45.07 -10.64 32.43
N LEU A 127 46.08 -11.40 32.03
CA LEU A 127 46.63 -11.52 30.70
C LEU A 127 45.88 -12.62 29.95
N PHE A 128 45.57 -13.73 30.62
CA PHE A 128 44.76 -14.81 30.03
C PHE A 128 43.30 -14.40 29.87
N THR A 129 42.79 -13.53 30.74
CA THR A 129 41.46 -12.93 30.59
C THR A 129 41.38 -12.03 29.36
N ILE A 130 42.35 -11.12 29.16
CA ILE A 130 42.37 -10.21 28.00
C ILE A 130 42.53 -11.01 26.70
N THR A 131 43.48 -11.94 26.65
CA THR A 131 43.71 -12.79 25.48
C THR A 131 42.54 -13.74 25.21
N GLY A 132 41.90 -14.26 26.25
CA GLY A 132 40.69 -15.09 26.15
C GLY A 132 39.49 -14.34 25.57
N VAL A 133 39.27 -13.08 25.97
CA VAL A 133 38.19 -12.24 25.40
C VAL A 133 38.47 -11.91 23.93
N LEU A 134 39.71 -11.53 23.58
CA LEU A 134 40.10 -11.27 22.19
C LEU A 134 39.97 -12.53 21.32
N GLY A 135 40.37 -13.69 21.83
CA GLY A 135 40.17 -14.98 21.18
C GLY A 135 38.69 -15.31 21.00
N GLY A 136 37.86 -15.05 22.01
CA GLY A 136 36.40 -15.21 21.96
C GLY A 136 35.74 -14.34 20.89
N MET A 137 36.19 -13.10 20.73
CA MET A 137 35.73 -12.22 19.63
C MET A 137 36.12 -12.77 18.25
N GLY A 138 37.35 -13.27 18.10
CA GLY A 138 37.82 -13.87 16.84
C GLY A 138 37.04 -15.14 16.45
N ILE A 139 36.80 -16.03 17.41
CA ILE A 139 36.02 -17.25 17.21
C ILE A 139 34.54 -16.92 16.94
N GLY A 140 33.97 -15.98 17.70
CA GLY A 140 32.59 -15.51 17.51
C GLY A 140 32.36 -14.89 16.13
N GLY A 141 33.30 -14.07 15.65
CA GLY A 141 33.25 -13.44 14.34
C GLY A 141 33.36 -14.44 13.19
N THR A 142 34.30 -15.39 13.28
CA THR A 142 34.48 -16.43 12.24
C THR A 142 33.29 -17.38 12.15
N ALA A 143 32.74 -17.81 13.30
CA ALA A 143 31.52 -18.62 13.33
C ALA A 143 30.30 -17.89 12.75
N SER A 144 30.13 -16.61 13.11
CA SER A 144 29.04 -15.77 12.60
C SER A 144 29.13 -15.57 11.07
N TYR A 145 30.34 -15.37 10.55
CA TYR A 145 30.58 -15.26 9.11
C TYR A 145 30.18 -16.53 8.35
N LEU A 146 30.52 -17.72 8.86
CA LEU A 146 30.15 -19.00 8.25
C LEU A 146 28.63 -19.22 8.22
N LEU A 147 27.92 -18.83 9.27
CA LEU A 147 26.46 -18.93 9.34
C LEU A 147 25.76 -18.05 8.30
N ILE A 148 26.27 -16.84 8.12
CA ILE A 148 25.80 -15.87 7.12
C ILE A 148 26.09 -16.39 5.69
N TYR A 149 27.30 -16.89 5.44
CA TYR A 149 27.70 -17.41 4.14
C TYR A 149 26.84 -18.61 3.71
N LYS A 150 26.60 -19.56 4.61
CA LYS A 150 25.74 -20.74 4.36
C LYS A 150 24.30 -20.34 4.02
N HIS A 151 23.75 -19.33 4.69
CA HIS A 151 22.40 -18.85 4.41
C HIS A 151 22.28 -18.14 3.06
N MET A 152 23.29 -17.36 2.66
CA MET A 152 23.28 -16.71 1.34
C MET A 152 23.43 -17.70 0.18
N GLY A 153 24.15 -18.81 0.36
CA GLY A 153 24.28 -19.87 -0.64
C GLY A 153 22.95 -20.56 -0.99
N THR A 154 22.08 -20.78 0.00
CA THR A 154 20.75 -21.38 -0.20
C THR A 154 19.81 -20.47 -1.02
N ARG A 155 20.02 -19.16 -0.98
CA ARG A 155 19.19 -18.15 -1.68
C ARG A 155 19.30 -18.22 -3.20
N LYS A 156 20.49 -18.52 -3.75
CA LYS A 156 20.71 -18.64 -5.21
C LYS A 156 19.96 -19.81 -5.87
N ASN A 157 19.64 -20.86 -5.13
CA ASN A 157 18.89 -22.01 -5.65
C ASN A 157 17.37 -21.74 -5.71
N ILE A 158 16.84 -20.91 -4.80
CA ILE A 158 15.41 -20.58 -4.72
C ILE A 158 15.00 -19.58 -5.82
N GLU A 159 15.88 -18.62 -6.18
CA GLU A 159 15.63 -17.70 -7.29
C GLU A 159 15.58 -18.38 -8.67
N LYS A 160 16.36 -19.46 -8.86
CA LYS A 160 16.28 -20.28 -10.09
C LYS A 160 14.97 -21.05 -10.23
N GLN A 161 14.31 -21.41 -9.12
CA GLN A 161 13.01 -22.11 -9.15
C GLN A 161 11.82 -21.16 -9.30
N LYS A 162 11.89 -19.91 -8.79
CA LYS A 162 10.80 -18.91 -8.96
C LYS A 162 10.61 -18.41 -10.39
N LYS A 163 11.63 -18.46 -11.25
CA LYS A 163 11.50 -18.09 -12.67
C LYS A 163 10.63 -19.04 -13.50
N THR A 164 10.30 -20.22 -12.99
CA THR A 164 9.55 -21.25 -13.74
C THR A 164 8.05 -21.27 -13.41
N ILE A 165 7.60 -20.58 -12.35
CA ILE A 165 6.22 -20.74 -11.83
C ILE A 165 5.28 -19.57 -12.20
N ASN A 166 5.79 -18.38 -12.57
CA ASN A 166 4.96 -17.26 -13.03
C ASN A 166 4.76 -17.26 -14.55
N LYS A 167 4.21 -18.35 -15.09
CA LYS A 167 3.59 -18.35 -16.41
C LYS A 167 2.12 -18.71 -16.25
N THR A 168 1.40 -17.86 -15.52
CA THR A 168 -0.06 -17.85 -15.58
C THR A 168 -0.43 -17.51 -17.02
N GLU A 169 -1.18 -18.37 -17.69
CA GLU A 169 -1.70 -18.12 -19.03
C GLU A 169 -2.50 -16.81 -19.00
N VAL A 170 -1.90 -15.74 -19.53
CA VAL A 170 -2.60 -14.50 -19.83
C VAL A 170 -3.67 -14.88 -20.83
N LYS A 171 -4.93 -14.82 -20.42
CA LYS A 171 -6.06 -14.82 -21.33
C LYS A 171 -5.85 -13.61 -22.24
N ALA A 172 -5.29 -13.84 -23.43
CA ALA A 172 -4.89 -12.78 -24.33
C ALA A 172 -6.16 -12.10 -24.82
N TRP A 173 -6.47 -10.93 -24.25
CA TRP A 173 -7.54 -10.09 -24.73
C TRP A 173 -7.16 -9.57 -26.13
N PRO A 174 -8.10 -9.56 -27.08
CA PRO A 174 -7.83 -8.99 -28.39
C PRO A 174 -7.54 -7.50 -28.25
N ILE A 175 -6.65 -6.99 -29.11
CA ILE A 175 -6.43 -5.56 -29.26
C ILE A 175 -7.63 -5.01 -30.03
N ILE A 176 -8.27 -3.98 -29.49
CA ILE A 176 -9.46 -3.36 -30.06
C ILE A 176 -9.24 -1.86 -30.26
N GLU A 177 -9.89 -1.29 -31.26
CA GLU A 177 -10.01 0.15 -31.38
C GLU A 177 -11.23 0.61 -30.57
N VAL A 178 -11.03 1.60 -29.70
CA VAL A 178 -12.09 2.20 -28.90
C VAL A 178 -12.02 3.72 -28.97
N THR A 179 -13.16 4.38 -28.79
CA THR A 179 -13.22 5.85 -28.66
C THR A 179 -13.17 6.30 -27.21
N ILE A 180 -12.85 7.58 -26.98
CA ILE A 180 -12.83 8.16 -25.63
C ILE A 180 -14.20 8.08 -24.93
N GLU A 181 -15.31 8.13 -25.67
CA GLU A 181 -16.67 7.95 -25.13
C GLU A 181 -16.90 6.52 -24.64
N GLU A 182 -16.36 5.53 -25.34
CA GLU A 182 -16.45 4.12 -24.95
C GLU A 182 -15.62 3.84 -23.69
N VAL A 183 -14.42 4.41 -23.63
CA VAL A 183 -13.58 4.38 -22.42
C VAL A 183 -14.32 5.03 -21.25
N ARG A 184 -14.94 6.20 -21.46
CA ARG A 184 -15.73 6.89 -20.43
C ARG A 184 -16.91 6.04 -19.94
N LYS A 185 -17.61 5.36 -20.85
CA LYS A 185 -18.69 4.42 -20.49
C LYS A 185 -18.16 3.23 -19.72
N ALA A 186 -17.04 2.64 -20.14
CA ALA A 186 -16.44 1.50 -19.46
C ALA A 186 -15.99 1.83 -18.04
N ILE A 187 -15.36 2.99 -17.84
CA ILE A 187 -14.94 3.49 -16.53
C ILE A 187 -16.15 3.77 -15.64
N ARG A 188 -17.22 4.34 -16.20
CA ARG A 188 -18.47 4.56 -15.47
C ARG A 188 -19.09 3.24 -15.02
N SER A 189 -19.26 2.28 -15.93
CA SER A 189 -19.79 0.94 -15.62
C SER A 189 -18.94 0.23 -14.57
N PHE A 190 -17.62 0.33 -14.68
CA PHE A 190 -16.69 -0.21 -13.68
C PHE A 190 -16.88 0.49 -12.32
N SER A 191 -17.00 1.82 -12.31
CA SER A 191 -17.21 2.60 -11.09
C SER A 191 -18.53 2.24 -10.39
N GLU A 192 -19.58 1.93 -11.13
CA GLU A 192 -20.88 1.49 -10.59
C GLU A 192 -20.80 0.11 -9.93
N GLN A 193 -19.85 -0.72 -10.35
CA GLN A 193 -19.58 -2.04 -9.78
C GLN A 193 -18.62 -1.99 -8.58
N LEU A 194 -17.97 -0.85 -8.33
CA LEU A 194 -17.03 -0.71 -7.23
C LEU A 194 -17.75 -0.77 -5.88
N PRO A 195 -17.17 -1.45 -4.87
CA PRO A 195 -17.67 -1.40 -3.51
C PRO A 195 -17.74 0.04 -3.00
N LYS A 196 -18.71 0.31 -2.12
CA LYS A 196 -18.82 1.63 -1.46
C LYS A 196 -17.50 1.98 -0.76
N GLY A 197 -17.01 3.20 -1.00
CA GLY A 197 -15.74 3.70 -0.46
C GLY A 197 -14.52 3.45 -1.34
N VAL A 198 -14.64 2.72 -2.46
CA VAL A 198 -13.57 2.56 -3.43
C VAL A 198 -13.72 3.58 -4.55
N TYR A 199 -12.69 4.40 -4.74
CA TYR A 199 -12.67 5.45 -5.75
C TYR A 199 -12.22 4.90 -7.11
N ARG A 200 -12.75 5.48 -8.20
CA ARG A 200 -12.37 5.12 -9.57
C ARG A 200 -10.91 5.41 -9.91
N THR A 201 -10.20 6.16 -9.05
CA THR A 201 -8.76 6.43 -9.17
C THR A 201 -7.90 5.16 -9.17
N ILE A 202 -8.42 4.01 -8.73
CA ILE A 202 -7.72 2.72 -8.80
C ILE A 202 -7.41 2.28 -10.25
N LEU A 203 -8.13 2.84 -11.23
CA LEU A 203 -7.90 2.61 -12.65
C LEU A 203 -6.73 3.43 -13.19
N VAL A 204 -6.19 4.38 -12.41
CA VAL A 204 -5.22 5.35 -12.89
C VAL A 204 -3.86 5.05 -12.27
N LYS A 205 -2.86 4.80 -13.12
CA LYS A 205 -1.47 4.58 -12.72
C LYS A 205 -0.81 5.89 -12.28
N ASP A 206 0.44 5.84 -11.83
CA ASP A 206 1.13 7.01 -11.31
C ASP A 206 1.50 8.05 -12.38
N ASP A 207 1.58 7.62 -13.64
CA ASP A 207 1.79 8.47 -14.82
C ASP A 207 0.47 8.96 -15.44
N ASN A 208 -0.65 8.89 -14.70
CA ASN A 208 -2.00 9.18 -15.17
C ASN A 208 -2.53 8.26 -16.28
N SER A 209 -1.81 7.23 -16.70
CA SER A 209 -2.31 6.27 -17.69
C SER A 209 -3.40 5.36 -17.10
N ILE A 210 -4.38 4.98 -17.92
CA ILE A 210 -5.48 4.10 -17.50
C ILE A 210 -5.04 2.63 -17.58
N ASP A 211 -5.31 1.89 -16.50
CA ASP A 211 -5.06 0.46 -16.42
C ASP A 211 -6.18 -0.34 -17.08
N PHE A 212 -6.03 -0.59 -18.38
CA PHE A 212 -6.99 -1.32 -19.19
C PHE A 212 -7.09 -2.81 -18.85
N GLU A 213 -6.15 -3.39 -18.08
CA GLU A 213 -6.29 -4.78 -17.61
C GLU A 213 -7.53 -4.94 -16.74
N GLN A 214 -7.86 -3.92 -15.94
CA GLN A 214 -9.05 -3.89 -15.08
C GLN A 214 -10.33 -3.62 -15.86
N LEU A 215 -10.24 -2.99 -17.04
CA LEU A 215 -11.37 -2.67 -17.90
C LEU A 215 -11.60 -3.69 -19.02
N ALA A 216 -10.66 -4.62 -19.22
CA ALA A 216 -10.68 -5.57 -20.33
C ALA A 216 -11.93 -6.45 -20.35
N SER A 217 -12.50 -6.81 -19.18
CA SER A 217 -13.75 -7.56 -19.12
C SER A 217 -14.97 -6.74 -19.61
N THR A 218 -14.95 -5.42 -19.40
CA THR A 218 -16.02 -4.51 -19.79
C THR A 218 -15.92 -4.12 -21.26
N LEU A 219 -14.70 -3.86 -21.73
CA LEU A 219 -14.41 -3.51 -23.12
C LEU A 219 -14.32 -4.74 -24.04
N LYS A 220 -14.20 -5.95 -23.47
CA LYS A 220 -13.96 -7.23 -24.17
C LYS A 220 -12.65 -7.23 -24.99
N GLY A 221 -11.70 -6.40 -24.61
CA GLY A 221 -10.44 -6.19 -25.31
C GLY A 221 -9.58 -5.14 -24.62
N ILE A 222 -8.33 -5.03 -25.08
CA ILE A 222 -7.40 -3.96 -24.64
C ILE A 222 -7.32 -2.93 -25.77
N PRO A 223 -7.49 -1.63 -25.47
CA PRO A 223 -7.35 -0.57 -26.47
C PRO A 223 -5.99 -0.60 -27.18
N SER A 224 -5.99 -0.33 -28.49
CA SER A 224 -4.77 -0.16 -29.29
C SER A 224 -3.97 1.09 -28.94
N ARG A 225 -4.64 2.11 -28.40
CA ARG A 225 -4.08 3.39 -27.97
C ARG A 225 -4.22 3.58 -26.47
N ASN A 226 -3.30 4.33 -25.87
CA ASN A 226 -3.39 4.69 -24.47
C ASN A 226 -4.41 5.81 -24.27
N PHE A 227 -4.95 5.86 -23.06
CA PHE A 227 -5.75 6.97 -22.58
C PHE A 227 -5.27 7.34 -21.20
N TYR A 228 -5.42 8.61 -20.87
CA TYR A 228 -4.95 9.21 -19.62
C TYR A 228 -6.13 9.76 -18.84
N MET A 229 -6.04 9.78 -17.52
CA MET A 229 -7.11 10.24 -16.66
C MET A 229 -6.56 11.01 -15.45
N SER A 230 -7.18 12.14 -15.13
CA SER A 230 -6.88 12.90 -13.92
C SER A 230 -7.40 12.15 -12.69
N LYS A 231 -6.58 12.05 -11.64
CA LYS A 231 -7.00 11.43 -10.37
C LYS A 231 -7.91 12.35 -9.57
N GLU A 232 -7.79 13.67 -9.76
CA GLU A 232 -8.55 14.66 -9.02
C GLU A 232 -9.87 15.05 -9.72
N THR A 233 -9.85 15.28 -11.04
CA THR A 233 -11.04 15.75 -11.79
C THR A 233 -11.79 14.64 -12.52
N TYR A 234 -11.18 13.46 -12.65
CA TYR A 234 -11.69 12.31 -13.41
C TYR A 234 -11.87 12.56 -14.92
N ASP A 235 -11.35 13.66 -15.45
CA ASP A 235 -11.32 13.91 -16.89
C ASP A 235 -10.40 12.91 -17.60
N ILE A 236 -10.81 12.50 -18.80
CA ILE A 236 -10.12 11.50 -19.63
C ILE A 236 -9.58 12.20 -20.88
N PHE A 237 -8.38 11.80 -21.30
CA PHE A 237 -7.60 12.40 -22.38
C PHE A 237 -7.02 11.31 -23.30
N GLU A 238 -6.79 11.68 -24.56
CA GLU A 238 -6.06 10.85 -25.54
C GLU A 238 -4.54 11.07 -25.39
N GLU A 239 -3.74 10.37 -26.20
CA GLU A 239 -2.27 10.38 -26.10
C GLU A 239 -1.67 11.76 -26.41
N GLU A 240 -2.31 12.52 -27.30
CA GLU A 240 -1.91 13.86 -27.72
C GLU A 240 -1.94 14.85 -26.54
N ASP A 241 -2.85 14.63 -25.59
CA ASP A 241 -3.14 15.52 -24.46
C ASP A 241 -2.65 14.95 -23.11
N LYS A 242 -1.74 13.97 -23.12
CA LYS A 242 -1.32 13.23 -21.92
C LYS A 242 -0.71 14.08 -20.79
N GLU A 243 -0.17 15.25 -21.10
CA GLU A 243 0.42 16.15 -20.10
C GLU A 243 -0.67 16.93 -19.32
N ILE A 244 -1.85 17.12 -19.90
CA ILE A 244 -2.96 17.86 -19.30
C ILE A 244 -3.41 17.26 -17.95
N PRO A 245 -3.69 15.94 -17.83
CA PRO A 245 -4.13 15.36 -16.56
C PRO A 245 -3.11 15.54 -15.43
N ARG A 246 -1.81 15.48 -15.73
CA ARG A 246 -0.75 15.70 -14.75
C ARG A 246 -0.75 17.14 -14.23
N VAL A 247 -0.95 18.11 -15.12
CA VAL A 247 -1.04 19.53 -14.74
C VAL A 247 -2.33 19.79 -13.95
N LEU A 248 -3.47 19.24 -14.40
CA LEU A 248 -4.76 19.32 -13.70
C LEU A 248 -4.66 18.82 -12.26
N ASP A 249 -4.08 17.63 -12.04
CA ASP A 249 -3.95 17.05 -10.70
C ASP A 249 -3.10 17.93 -9.77
N LYS A 250 -2.02 18.53 -10.29
CA LYS A 250 -1.16 19.43 -9.51
C LYS A 250 -1.87 20.73 -9.18
N VAL A 251 -2.54 21.33 -10.15
CA VAL A 251 -3.24 22.61 -9.96
C VAL A 251 -4.46 22.42 -9.06
N GLN A 252 -5.22 21.33 -9.19
CA GLN A 252 -6.34 21.04 -8.29
C GLN A 252 -5.85 20.94 -6.84
N LYS A 253 -4.79 20.17 -6.55
CA LYS A 253 -4.21 20.08 -5.21
C LYS A 253 -3.75 21.43 -4.66
N ALA A 254 -3.18 22.28 -5.52
CA ALA A 254 -2.76 23.62 -5.15
C ALA A 254 -3.98 24.51 -4.81
N VAL A 255 -5.04 24.43 -5.62
CA VAL A 255 -6.31 25.13 -5.39
C VAL A 255 -6.94 24.67 -4.06
N ASP A 256 -7.03 23.36 -3.83
CA ASP A 256 -7.61 22.79 -2.61
C ASP A 256 -6.83 23.23 -1.37
N SER A 257 -5.49 23.24 -1.46
CA SER A 257 -4.61 23.71 -0.38
C SER A 257 -4.81 25.20 -0.11
N TYR A 258 -4.88 26.02 -1.16
CA TYR A 258 -5.12 27.45 -1.06
C TYR A 258 -6.48 27.75 -0.44
N VAL A 259 -7.54 27.09 -0.89
CA VAL A 259 -8.91 27.24 -0.36
C VAL A 259 -8.99 26.79 1.10
N LYS A 260 -8.29 25.72 1.48
CA LYS A 260 -8.25 25.23 2.85
C LYS A 260 -7.70 26.29 3.81
N GLU A 261 -6.66 27.02 3.40
CA GLU A 261 -5.99 28.06 4.19
C GLU A 261 -6.72 29.41 4.12
N HIS A 262 -7.05 29.89 2.93
CA HIS A 262 -7.53 31.25 2.67
C HIS A 262 -9.06 31.36 2.60
N LYS A 263 -9.79 30.24 2.56
CA LYS A 263 -11.26 30.17 2.42
C LYS A 263 -11.81 30.87 1.17
N GLN A 264 -10.98 31.11 0.17
CA GLN A 264 -11.34 31.73 -1.10
C GLN A 264 -10.69 30.98 -2.25
N TYR A 265 -11.32 30.98 -3.42
CA TYR A 265 -10.75 30.38 -4.62
C TYR A 265 -9.72 31.31 -5.27
N PRO A 266 -8.57 30.78 -5.73
CA PRO A 266 -7.52 31.56 -6.37
C PRO A 266 -7.92 31.87 -7.83
N MET A 267 -8.77 32.88 -8.00
CA MET A 267 -9.29 33.30 -9.32
C MET A 267 -8.76 34.68 -9.71
N LEU A 268 -8.65 34.92 -11.02
CA LEU A 268 -8.37 36.25 -11.53
C LEU A 268 -9.55 37.18 -11.19
N GLN A 269 -9.27 38.30 -10.54
CA GLN A 269 -10.30 39.26 -10.18
C GLN A 269 -10.97 39.82 -11.43
N TYR A 270 -12.30 39.93 -11.37
CA TYR A 270 -13.15 40.44 -12.45
C TYR A 270 -13.14 39.61 -13.75
N ASP A 271 -12.60 38.39 -13.73
CA ASP A 271 -12.64 37.50 -14.89
C ASP A 271 -13.96 36.68 -14.90
N PRO A 272 -14.86 36.89 -15.88
CA PRO A 272 -16.16 36.21 -15.92
C PRO A 272 -16.06 34.71 -16.20
N LEU A 273 -14.87 34.23 -16.57
CA LEU A 273 -14.61 32.82 -16.86
C LEU A 273 -14.05 32.05 -15.67
N ASN A 274 -13.80 32.72 -14.53
CA ASN A 274 -13.20 32.10 -13.34
C ASN A 274 -11.85 31.44 -13.62
N ARG A 275 -10.97 32.07 -14.42
CA ARG A 275 -9.60 31.55 -14.64
C ARG A 275 -8.83 31.46 -13.32
N VAL A 276 -8.08 30.37 -13.18
CA VAL A 276 -7.19 30.14 -12.05
C VAL A 276 -6.08 31.19 -12.06
N ASN A 277 -5.84 31.83 -10.92
CA ASN A 277 -4.75 32.77 -10.74
C ASN A 277 -3.50 32.04 -10.25
N TYR A 278 -2.62 31.65 -11.18
CA TYR A 278 -1.39 30.95 -10.84
C TYR A 278 -0.44 31.77 -9.97
N TYR A 279 -0.43 33.10 -10.11
CA TYR A 279 0.41 33.96 -9.25
C TYR A 279 0.02 33.87 -7.78
N GLN A 280 -1.27 33.80 -7.47
CA GLN A 280 -1.74 33.61 -6.09
C GLN A 280 -1.32 32.24 -5.54
N LEU A 281 -1.42 31.19 -6.34
CA LEU A 281 -0.99 29.84 -5.95
C LEU A 281 0.51 29.75 -5.69
N MET A 282 1.32 30.42 -6.51
CA MET A 282 2.78 30.47 -6.35
C MET A 282 3.20 31.31 -5.14
N GLN A 283 2.56 32.47 -4.91
CA GLN A 283 2.83 33.31 -3.75
C GLN A 283 2.49 32.62 -2.42
N ALA A 284 1.42 31.82 -2.42
CA ALA A 284 1.03 31.01 -1.26
C ALA A 284 1.82 29.68 -1.14
N HIS A 285 2.88 29.48 -1.94
CA HIS A 285 3.68 28.25 -1.96
C HIS A 285 2.86 26.96 -2.17
N CYS A 286 1.70 27.07 -2.81
CA CYS A 286 0.83 25.93 -3.14
C CYS A 286 1.20 25.29 -4.49
N LEU A 287 1.89 26.04 -5.36
CA LEU A 287 2.30 25.60 -6.69
C LEU A 287 3.72 26.06 -7.00
N ASP A 288 4.57 25.13 -7.44
CA ASP A 288 6.01 25.37 -7.63
C ASP A 288 6.41 25.75 -9.06
N PHE A 289 5.44 25.77 -9.99
CA PHE A 289 5.66 26.06 -11.40
C PHE A 289 4.46 26.81 -11.98
N GLN A 290 4.66 27.51 -13.08
CA GLN A 290 3.58 28.14 -13.82
C GLN A 290 3.11 27.21 -14.95
N PRO A 291 1.85 26.74 -14.93
CA PRO A 291 1.29 25.96 -16.03
C PRO A 291 1.23 26.77 -17.33
N GLU A 292 1.53 26.13 -18.47
CA GLU A 292 1.39 26.74 -19.80
C GLU A 292 -0.07 26.77 -20.29
N ILE A 293 -0.91 25.89 -19.75
CA ILE A 293 -2.34 25.79 -20.10
C ILE A 293 -3.18 26.72 -19.21
N GLU A 294 -4.21 27.33 -19.80
CA GLU A 294 -5.21 28.08 -19.06
C GLU A 294 -6.22 27.13 -18.42
N LEU A 295 -6.37 27.22 -17.10
CA LEU A 295 -7.32 26.43 -16.34
C LEU A 295 -8.37 27.33 -15.68
N TYR A 296 -9.55 26.75 -15.46
CA TYR A 296 -10.75 27.45 -15.01
C TYR A 296 -11.35 26.74 -13.82
N ILE A 297 -11.82 27.50 -12.82
CA ILE A 297 -12.53 26.95 -11.66
C ILE A 297 -14.01 26.83 -12.02
N THR A 298 -14.52 25.61 -11.92
CA THR A 298 -15.92 25.31 -12.16
C THR A 298 -16.77 25.60 -10.92
N ASN A 299 -18.09 25.74 -11.14
CA ASN A 299 -19.04 25.88 -10.04
C ASN A 299 -19.33 24.56 -9.31
N TYR A 300 -18.79 23.43 -9.80
CA TYR A 300 -18.97 22.12 -9.20
C TYR A 300 -17.86 21.88 -8.17
N ASP A 301 -18.11 22.35 -6.94
CA ASP A 301 -17.25 22.11 -5.78
C ASP A 301 -15.79 22.59 -5.97
N GLY A 302 -15.58 23.63 -6.77
CA GLY A 302 -14.25 24.20 -7.00
C GLY A 302 -13.34 23.35 -7.88
N LEU A 303 -13.88 22.36 -8.61
CA LEU A 303 -13.09 21.56 -9.54
C LEU A 303 -12.52 22.41 -10.68
N VAL A 304 -11.28 22.14 -11.05
CA VAL A 304 -10.52 22.81 -12.10
C VAL A 304 -10.74 22.08 -13.43
N THR A 305 -10.89 22.82 -14.52
CA THR A 305 -11.03 22.27 -15.87
C THR A 305 -10.16 23.01 -16.88
N HIS A 306 -9.74 22.30 -17.92
CA HIS A 306 -9.08 22.86 -19.10
C HIS A 306 -10.08 23.36 -20.14
N ILE A 307 -11.37 23.02 -20.00
CA ILE A 307 -12.42 23.41 -20.94
C ILE A 307 -12.86 24.83 -20.61
N LYS A 308 -12.68 25.74 -21.56
CA LYS A 308 -13.13 27.13 -21.41
C LYS A 308 -14.65 27.16 -21.17
N PRO A 309 -15.12 27.70 -20.04
CA PRO A 309 -16.54 27.74 -19.75
C PRO A 309 -17.27 28.61 -20.77
N LYS A 310 -18.42 28.15 -21.25
CA LYS A 310 -19.28 28.96 -22.10
C LYS A 310 -19.79 30.12 -21.25
N LYS A 311 -19.60 31.35 -21.74
CA LYS A 311 -20.09 32.57 -21.09
C LYS A 311 -21.58 32.37 -20.81
N LYS A 312 -21.99 32.37 -19.53
CA LYS A 312 -23.43 32.39 -19.20
C LYS A 312 -23.98 33.67 -19.83
N SER A 313 -24.77 33.54 -20.89
CA SER A 313 -25.75 34.57 -21.22
C SER A 313 -26.67 34.63 -20.01
N ASN A 314 -26.71 35.78 -19.34
CA ASN A 314 -27.59 36.04 -18.20
C ASN A 314 -29.00 35.49 -18.50
N GLU A 315 -29.34 34.34 -17.92
CA GLU A 315 -30.74 33.99 -17.71
C GLU A 315 -31.21 34.85 -16.53
N GLN A 316 -32.25 35.63 -16.82
CA GLN A 316 -32.85 36.68 -16.00
C GLN A 316 -33.45 36.15 -14.70
#